data_AF-A0A835X3X0-F1
#
_entry.id   AF-A0A835X3X0-F1
#
_cell.length_a   1.000
_cell.length_b   1.000
_cell.length_c   1.000
_cell.angle_alpha   90.00
_cell.angle_beta   90.00
_cell.angle_gamma   90.00
#
_symmetry.space_group_name_H-M   'P 1'
#
loop_
_entity.id
_entity.type
_entity.pdbx_description
1 polymer ?
#
loop_
_entity_poly.entity_id
_entity_poly.type
_entity_poly.pdbx_seq_one_letter_code
_entity_poly.pdbx_strand_id
1 'polypeptide(L)' 'MGFFGSSTVTKCKECGTDLGTVERLERHKEKAHTKHDAKCKACGTVFESFEKLRKHKKKCK' A
#
# COMPACT_ATOMS: atom_id res chain seq x y z
N MET A 1 21.94 -11.76 28.04
CA MET A 1 21.18 -10.56 27.67
C MET A 1 19.93 -11.01 26.94
N GLY A 2 18.82 -11.17 27.65
CA GLY A 2 17.54 -11.38 26.97
C GLY A 2 17.08 -10.06 26.39
N PHE A 3 16.50 -10.05 25.18
CA PHE A 3 15.46 -9.10 24.82
C PHE A 3 14.59 -9.68 23.69
N PHE A 4 13.41 -10.12 24.12
CA PHE A 4 12.09 -9.97 23.49
C PHE A 4 11.95 -10.18 21.98
N GLY A 5 11.06 -11.13 21.68
CA GLY A 5 10.69 -11.55 20.34
C GLY A 5 10.35 -10.37 19.44
N SER A 6 10.91 -10.41 18.25
CA SER A 6 10.33 -9.71 17.12
C SER A 6 9.67 -10.78 16.28
N SER A 7 8.38 -11.01 16.54
CA SER A 7 7.48 -11.54 15.53
C SER A 7 7.49 -10.55 14.39
N THR A 8 8.48 -10.69 13.51
CA THR A 8 8.58 -9.91 12.30
C THR A 8 7.34 -10.25 11.50
N VAL A 9 6.40 -9.31 11.42
CA VAL A 9 5.31 -9.41 10.48
C VAL A 9 5.97 -9.25 9.11
N THR A 10 6.44 -10.36 8.55
CA THR A 10 7.05 -10.47 7.21
C THR A 10 6.00 -10.60 6.12
N LYS A 11 4.76 -10.84 6.56
CA LYS A 11 3.60 -11.05 5.72
C LYS A 11 2.87 -9.74 5.45
N CYS A 12 2.79 -9.40 4.18
CA CYS A 12 1.93 -8.35 3.67
C CYS A 12 0.46 -8.67 3.99
N LYS A 13 -0.20 -7.85 4.81
CA LYS A 13 -1.64 -8.02 5.10
C LYS A 13 -2.54 -7.72 3.90
N GLU A 14 -2.05 -6.92 2.96
CA GLU A 14 -2.83 -6.50 1.78
C GLU A 14 -2.83 -7.54 0.66
N CYS A 15 -1.84 -8.43 0.62
CA CYS A 15 -1.61 -9.35 -0.48
C CYS A 15 -1.21 -10.76 -0.05
N GLY A 16 -0.91 -10.97 1.24
CA GLY A 16 -0.51 -12.25 1.79
C GLY A 16 0.93 -12.67 1.48
N THR A 17 1.71 -11.84 0.78
CA THR A 17 3.10 -12.15 0.40
C THR A 17 4.02 -12.16 1.62
N ASP A 18 4.74 -13.27 1.83
CA ASP A 18 5.75 -13.40 2.86
C ASP A 18 7.13 -13.04 2.30
N LEU A 19 7.73 -11.96 2.82
CA LEU A 19 9.00 -11.43 2.30
C LEU A 19 10.21 -11.73 3.19
N GLY A 20 10.00 -12.45 4.29
CA GLY A 20 11.04 -12.93 5.21
C GLY A 20 11.73 -11.84 6.04
N THR A 21 11.66 -10.58 5.62
CA THR A 21 12.20 -9.43 6.37
C THR A 21 11.28 -8.22 6.31
N VAL A 22 11.30 -7.43 7.38
CA VAL A 22 10.51 -6.20 7.51
C VAL A 22 10.95 -5.16 6.48
N GLU A 23 12.25 -4.98 6.25
CA GLU A 23 12.75 -4.01 5.25
C GLU A 23 12.27 -4.32 3.82
N ARG A 24 12.24 -5.60 3.45
CA ARG A 24 11.67 -6.02 2.16
C ARG A 24 10.16 -5.82 2.12
N LEU A 25 9.48 -6.05 3.24
CA LEU A 25 8.05 -5.83 3.36
C LEU A 25 7.69 -4.35 3.22
N GLU A 26 8.40 -3.45 3.89
CA GLU A 26 8.17 -2.01 3.80
C GLU A 26 8.39 -1.54 2.36
N ARG A 27 9.51 -1.92 1.71
CA ARG A 27 9.76 -1.58 0.31
C ARG A 27 8.74 -2.21 -0.65
N HIS A 28 8.26 -3.41 -0.35
CA HIS A 28 7.22 -4.06 -1.14
C HIS A 28 5.88 -3.36 -0.97
N LYS A 29 5.50 -3.01 0.26
CA LYS A 29 4.35 -2.15 0.50
C LYS A 29 4.52 -0.86 -0.26
N GLU A 30 5.66 -0.19 -0.16
CA GLU A 30 5.93 1.06 -0.88
C GLU A 30 6.02 0.97 -2.41
N LYS A 31 6.03 -0.22 -3.01
CA LYS A 31 6.07 -0.37 -4.47
C LYS A 31 4.87 -1.08 -5.06
N ALA A 32 4.35 -2.07 -4.35
CA ALA A 32 3.20 -2.87 -4.76
C ALA A 32 1.89 -2.31 -4.19
N HIS A 33 1.94 -1.69 -3.00
CA HIS A 33 0.78 -1.16 -2.26
C HIS A 33 0.71 0.35 -2.18
N THR A 34 1.86 1.05 -2.15
CA THR A 34 1.98 2.45 -2.54
C THR A 34 1.87 2.49 -4.06
N LYS A 35 0.65 2.18 -4.48
CA LYS A 35 0.03 2.93 -5.53
C LYS A 35 0.05 4.36 -5.04
N HIS A 36 0.46 5.30 -5.87
CA HIS A 36 0.34 6.71 -5.52
C HIS A 36 -1.16 6.96 -5.32
N ASP A 37 -1.63 6.83 -4.06
CA ASP A 37 -3.04 6.68 -3.70
C ASP A 37 -3.70 8.00 -4.01
N ALA A 38 -4.10 8.11 -5.26
CA ALA A 38 -4.65 9.31 -5.80
C ALA A 38 -6.12 9.24 -5.35
N LYS A 39 -6.35 9.59 -4.09
CA LYS A 39 -7.67 9.60 -3.48
C LYS A 39 -8.44 10.78 -4.04
N CYS A 40 -9.57 10.49 -4.66
CA CYS A 40 -10.47 11.53 -5.10
C CYS A 40 -11.09 12.21 -3.87
N LYS A 41 -10.81 13.49 -3.63
CA LYS A 41 -11.38 14.21 -2.47
C LYS A 41 -12.91 14.37 -2.53
N ALA A 42 -13.51 14.27 -3.71
CA ALA A 42 -14.95 14.44 -3.90
C ALA A 42 -15.75 13.18 -3.53
N CYS A 43 -15.29 11.99 -3.93
CA CYS A 43 -16.02 10.73 -3.72
C CYS A 43 -15.29 9.75 -2.77
N GLY A 44 -14.08 10.08 -2.33
CA GLY A 44 -13.29 9.23 -1.42
C GLY A 44 -12.65 8.00 -2.06
N THR A 45 -12.90 7.75 -3.35
CA THR A 45 -12.39 6.59 -4.09
C THR A 45 -10.87 6.67 -4.25
N VAL A 46 -10.18 5.61 -3.84
CA VAL A 46 -8.73 5.47 -3.96
C VAL A 46 -8.42 4.75 -5.28
N PHE A 47 -7.57 5.36 -6.10
CA PHE A 47 -7.15 4.79 -7.37
C PHE A 47 -5.69 4.37 -7.32
N GLU A 48 -5.43 3.25 -7.98
CA GLU A 48 -4.09 2.66 -8.08
C GLU A 48 -3.11 3.43 -8.99
N SER A 49 -3.61 4.43 -9.73
CA SER A 49 -2.83 5.15 -10.71
C SER A 49 -3.39 6.55 -10.90
N PHE A 50 -2.48 7.51 -11.05
CA PHE A 50 -2.83 8.91 -11.29
C PHE A 50 -3.65 9.09 -12.57
N GLU A 51 -3.40 8.29 -13.62
CA GLU A 51 -4.19 8.33 -14.85
C GLU A 51 -5.66 7.91 -14.65
N LYS A 52 -5.88 6.85 -13.87
CA LYS A 52 -7.24 6.40 -13.52
C LYS A 52 -7.93 7.47 -12.68
N LEU A 53 -7.24 8.05 -11.69
CA LEU A 53 -7.80 9.19 -10.95
C LEU A 53 -8.11 10.35 -11.89
N ARG A 54 -7.22 10.73 -12.81
CA ARG A 54 -7.41 11.90 -13.69
C ARG A 54 -8.63 11.72 -14.61
N LYS A 55 -8.83 10.52 -15.16
CA LYS A 55 -10.03 10.18 -15.94
C LYS A 55 -11.28 10.18 -15.05
N HIS A 56 -11.17 9.64 -13.83
CA HIS A 56 -12.26 9.60 -12.88
C HIS A 56 -12.64 10.99 -12.35
N LYS A 57 -11.67 11.87 -12.05
CA LYS A 57 -11.88 13.23 -11.52
C LYS A 57 -12.67 14.12 -12.51
N LYS A 58 -12.63 13.80 -13.80
CA LYS A 58 -13.50 14.44 -14.81
C LYS A 58 -14.97 13.98 -14.75
N LYS A 59 -15.26 12.84 -14.12
CA LYS A 59 -16.59 12.24 -14.01
C LYS A 59 -17.11 12.11 -12.57
N CYS A 60 -16.25 12.24 -11.56
CA CYS A 60 -16.65 12.22 -10.15
C CYS A 60 -17.34 13.54 -9.83
N LYS A 61 -18.59 13.43 -9.40
CA LYS A 61 -19.48 14.51 -9.02
C LYS A 61 -19.70 14.44 -7.52
#